data_AF-A0A6V7L6F1-F1
#
_entry.id   AF-A0A6V7L6F1-F1
#
_cell.length_a   1.000
_cell.length_b   1.000
_cell.length_c   1.000
_cell.angle_alpha   90.00
_cell.angle_beta   90.00
_cell.angle_gamma   90.00
#
_symmetry.space_group_name_H-M   'P 1'
#
loop_
_entity.id
_entity.type
_entity.pdbx_description
1 polymer ?
#
loop_
_entity_poly.entity_id
_entity_poly.type
_entity_poly.pdbx_seq_one_letter_code
_entity_poly.pdbx_strand_id
1 'polypeptide(L)'
;TIRKPLIKDLDQVRDFGRYVADCLPKYVQKVQIAAGDELEILIAPDGVRPTLSFLKEHHNAQFTQLVELTAIDVPSRPFRFE
;
A
#
# COMPACT_ATOMS: atom_id res chain seq x y z
N THR A 1 28.15 6.28 -7.37
CA THR A 1 27.35 7.48 -7.04
C THR A 1 26.10 7.04 -6.32
N ILE A 2 25.83 7.56 -5.12
CA ILE A 2 24.62 7.20 -4.35
C ILE A 2 23.42 7.92 -4.98
N ARG A 3 22.33 7.19 -5.26
CA ARG A 3 21.07 7.77 -5.75
C ARG A 3 20.50 8.67 -4.65
N LYS A 4 20.30 9.94 -4.95
CA LYS A 4 19.60 10.85 -4.05
C LYS A 4 18.10 10.48 -4.04
N PRO A 5 17.43 10.50 -2.89
CA PRO A 5 15.99 10.27 -2.83
C PRO A 5 15.26 11.31 -3.69
N LEU A 6 14.29 10.85 -4.48
CA LEU A 6 13.54 11.70 -5.42
C LEU A 6 12.40 12.44 -4.73
N ILE A 7 11.82 11.85 -3.69
CA ILE A 7 10.74 12.45 -2.90
C ILE A 7 11.33 13.40 -1.87
N LYS A 8 10.95 14.68 -1.96
CA LYS A 8 11.35 15.72 -0.98
C LYS A 8 10.64 15.57 0.36
N ASP A 9 9.41 15.07 0.36
CA ASP A 9 8.53 15.00 1.54
C ASP A 9 8.09 13.55 1.84
N LEU A 10 9.02 12.71 2.31
CA LEU A 10 8.70 11.34 2.76
C LEU A 10 7.68 11.31 3.89
N ASP A 11 7.62 12.37 4.71
CA ASP A 11 6.66 12.49 5.80
C ASP A 11 5.22 12.51 5.27
N GLN A 12 4.94 13.14 4.12
CA GLN A 12 3.58 13.15 3.54
C GLN A 12 3.13 11.74 3.13
N VAL A 13 4.04 10.95 2.55
CA VAL A 13 3.76 9.57 2.14
C VAL A 13 3.50 8.70 3.37
N ARG A 14 4.30 8.88 4.43
CA ARG A 14 4.11 8.18 5.70
C ARG A 14 2.79 8.56 6.37
N ASP A 15 2.48 9.85 6.40
CA ASP A 15 1.27 10.39 7.03
C ASP A 15 0.01 9.93 6.27
N PHE A 16 0.06 9.90 4.94
CA PHE A 16 -1.00 9.31 4.12
C PHE A 16 -1.17 7.81 4.41
N GLY A 17 -0.07 7.06 4.46
CA GLY A 17 -0.13 5.65 4.82
C GLY A 17 -0.79 5.41 6.19
N ARG A 18 -0.45 6.23 7.19
CA ARG A 18 -1.07 6.19 8.52
C ARG A 18 -2.56 6.54 8.46
N TYR A 19 -2.92 7.54 7.68
CA TYR A 19 -4.32 7.92 7.46
C TYR A 19 -5.15 6.77 6.87
N VAL A 20 -4.60 6.03 5.89
CA VAL A 20 -5.29 4.85 5.33
C VAL A 20 -5.46 3.75 6.37
N ALA A 21 -4.44 3.51 7.21
CA ALA A 21 -4.53 2.54 8.31
C ALA A 21 -5.62 2.91 9.32
N ASP A 22 -5.75 4.19 9.67
CA ASP A 22 -6.77 4.68 10.61
C ASP A 22 -8.19 4.62 10.01
N CYS A 23 -8.32 4.77 8.69
CA CYS A 23 -9.61 4.68 7.98
C CYS A 23 -10.10 3.23 7.82
N LEU A 24 -9.18 2.26 7.67
CA LEU A 24 -9.51 0.85 7.43
C LEU A 24 -8.77 -0.10 8.40
N PRO A 25 -8.90 0.08 9.73
CA PRO A 25 -8.10 -0.66 10.71
C PRO A 25 -8.42 -2.16 10.73
N LYS A 26 -9.58 -2.56 10.20
CA LYS A 26 -9.99 -3.97 10.09
C LYS A 26 -9.21 -4.73 9.01
N TYR A 27 -8.82 -4.04 7.94
CA TYR A 27 -8.25 -4.69 6.75
C TYR A 27 -6.76 -4.41 6.58
N VAL A 28 -6.29 -3.23 6.99
CA VAL A 28 -4.88 -2.85 6.91
C VAL A 28 -4.11 -3.51 8.06
N GLN A 29 -3.11 -4.32 7.73
CA GLN A 29 -2.27 -5.00 8.72
C GLN A 29 -0.98 -4.22 9.00
N LYS A 30 -0.35 -3.71 7.94
CA LYS A 30 0.92 -3.03 8.03
C LYS A 30 1.04 -2.00 6.91
N VAL A 31 1.65 -0.87 7.25
CA VAL A 31 2.06 0.15 6.30
C VAL A 31 3.57 0.31 6.39
N GLN A 32 4.26 0.26 5.27
CA GLN A 32 5.71 0.40 5.22
C GLN A 32 6.15 1.21 4.01
N ILE A 33 7.35 1.76 4.08
CA ILE A 33 7.99 2.44 2.95
C ILE A 33 9.07 1.52 2.41
N ALA A 34 8.88 1.02 1.19
CA ALA A 34 9.85 0.22 0.46
C ALA A 34 10.80 1.12 -0.35
N ALA A 35 12.02 0.62 -0.58
CA ALA A 35 13.07 1.24 -1.40
C ALA A 35 13.41 2.73 -1.11
N GLY A 36 12.90 3.29 -0.01
CA GLY A 36 13.12 4.66 0.44
C GLY A 36 12.05 5.66 0.00
N ASP A 37 11.25 5.37 -1.01
CA ASP A 37 10.27 6.30 -1.59
C ASP A 37 8.92 5.66 -2.01
N GLU A 38 8.68 4.38 -1.73
CA GLU A 38 7.46 3.68 -2.19
C GLU A 38 6.56 3.28 -1.02
N LEU A 39 5.27 3.65 -1.05
CA LEU A 39 4.30 3.28 -0.03
C LEU A 39 3.73 1.89 -0.30
N GLU A 40 3.89 0.98 0.66
CA GLU A 40 3.27 -0.34 0.64
C GLU A 40 2.25 -0.48 1.77
N ILE A 41 1.06 -0.96 1.41
CA ILE A 41 -0.04 -1.21 2.34
C ILE A 41 -0.40 -2.70 2.26
N LEU A 42 -0.12 -3.43 3.33
CA LEU A 42 -0.45 -4.85 3.45
C LEU A 42 -1.87 -4.98 3.97
N ILE A 43 -2.71 -5.71 3.23
CA ILE A 43 -4.11 -5.92 3.55
C ILE A 43 -4.46 -7.38 3.77
N ALA A 44 -5.47 -7.63 4.60
CA ALA A 44 -6.11 -8.93 4.69
C ALA A 44 -6.85 -9.27 3.37
N PRO A 45 -6.87 -10.55 2.94
CA PRO A 45 -7.50 -10.97 1.69
C PRO A 45 -9.00 -10.67 1.65
N ASP A 46 -9.69 -10.74 2.79
CA ASP A 46 -11.12 -10.39 2.90
C ASP A 46 -11.38 -8.89 2.61
N GLY A 47 -10.36 -8.06 2.73
CA GLY A 47 -10.41 -6.60 2.60
C GLY A 47 -10.07 -6.08 1.21
N VAL A 48 -9.81 -6.92 0.21
CA VAL A 48 -9.37 -6.49 -1.13
C VAL A 48 -10.39 -5.55 -1.78
N ARG A 49 -11.65 -5.97 -1.84
CA ARG A 49 -12.73 -5.15 -2.44
C ARG A 49 -12.93 -3.80 -1.74
N PRO A 50 -13.15 -3.73 -0.41
CA PRO A 50 -13.37 -2.44 0.26
C PRO A 50 -12.14 -1.54 0.19
N THR A 51 -10.91 -2.10 0.25
CA THR A 51 -9.69 -1.29 0.14
C THR A 51 -9.55 -0.69 -1.26
N LEU A 52 -9.77 -1.48 -2.32
CA LEU A 52 -9.69 -0.96 -3.70
C LEU A 52 -10.78 0.09 -3.96
N SER A 53 -12.00 -0.11 -3.46
CA SER A 53 -13.06 0.91 -3.55
C SER A 53 -12.68 2.19 -2.83
N PHE A 54 -12.12 2.10 -1.61
CA PHE A 54 -11.63 3.26 -0.86
C PHE A 54 -10.52 3.99 -1.63
N LEU A 55 -9.51 3.27 -2.13
CA LEU A 55 -8.40 3.87 -2.88
C LEU A 55 -8.86 4.54 -4.19
N LYS A 56 -9.98 4.11 -4.75
CA LYS A 56 -10.54 4.68 -5.98
C LYS A 56 -11.42 5.92 -5.74
N GLU A 57 -12.30 5.85 -4.74
CA GLU A 57 -13.41 6.81 -4.57
C GLU A 57 -13.16 7.85 -3.48
N HIS A 58 -12.18 7.65 -2.61
CA HIS A 58 -11.95 8.54 -1.48
C HIS A 58 -11.34 9.89 -1.94
N HIS A 59 -11.80 11.01 -1.39
CA HIS A 59 -11.35 12.32 -1.87
C HIS A 59 -9.83 12.52 -1.75
N ASN A 60 -9.23 12.01 -0.67
CA ASN A 60 -7.78 12.06 -0.45
C ASN A 60 -7.02 10.92 -1.14
N ALA A 61 -7.70 9.93 -1.71
CA ALA A 61 -7.11 8.79 -2.41
C ALA A 61 -7.87 8.56 -3.73
N GLN A 62 -7.34 9.10 -4.82
CA GLN A 62 -7.96 9.07 -6.14
C GLN A 62 -7.16 8.18 -7.09
N PHE A 63 -6.83 6.96 -6.65
CA PHE A 63 -6.14 5.96 -7.45
C PHE A 63 -7.12 5.34 -8.47
N THR A 64 -7.41 6.10 -9.52
CA THR A 64 -8.42 5.76 -10.54
C THR A 64 -7.93 4.73 -11.56
N GLN A 65 -6.61 4.63 -11.74
CA GLN A 65 -5.99 3.71 -12.68
C GLN A 65 -5.27 2.59 -11.93
N LEU A 66 -5.63 1.36 -12.27
CA LEU A 66 -4.85 0.18 -11.89
C LEU A 66 -3.82 -0.07 -12.98
N VAL A 67 -2.54 0.05 -12.62
CA VAL A 67 -1.43 -0.08 -13.57
C VAL A 67 -1.10 -1.55 -13.83
N GLU A 68 -0.87 -2.30 -12.75
CA GLU A 68 -0.46 -3.69 -12.83
C GLU A 68 -1.05 -4.51 -11.66
N LEU A 69 -1.27 -5.80 -11.90
CA LEU A 69 -1.62 -6.78 -10.89
C LEU A 69 -0.56 -7.88 -10.95
N THR A 70 0.37 -7.82 -10.00
CA THR A 70 1.47 -8.77 -9.88
C THR A 70 1.12 -9.88 -8.90
N ALA A 71 1.74 -11.04 -9.05
CA ALA A 71 1.64 -12.15 -8.11
C ALA A 71 3.00 -12.79 -7.87
N ILE A 72 3.30 -13.15 -6.63
CA ILE A 72 4.51 -13.87 -6.24
C ILE A 72 4.11 -15.19 -5.56
N ASP A 73 4.86 -16.25 -5.86
CA ASP A 73 4.72 -17.56 -5.24
C ASP A 73 5.92 -17.84 -4.34
N VAL A 74 5.67 -18.01 -3.04
CA VAL A 74 6.66 -18.36 -2.03
C VAL A 74 6.26 -19.69 -1.36
N PRO A 75 6.77 -20.85 -1.85
CA PRO A 75 6.38 -22.17 -1.37
C PRO A 75 6.66 -22.45 0.11
N SER A 76 7.56 -21.68 0.74
CA SER A 76 7.92 -21.83 2.15
C SER A 76 6.91 -21.21 3.12
N ARG A 77 5.97 -20.38 2.64
CA ARG A 77 4.96 -19.71 3.47
C ARG A 77 3.67 -20.53 3.52
N PRO A 78 2.93 -20.54 4.66
CA PRO A 78 1.62 -21.17 4.74
C PRO A 78 0.60 -20.50 3.79
N PHE A 79 0.72 -19.18 3.61
CA PHE A 79 0.05 -18.44 2.55
C PHE A 79 1.03 -18.25 1.38
N ARG A 80 0.89 -19.13 0.38
CA ARG A 80 1.83 -19.29 -0.73
C ARG A 80 1.90 -18.08 -1.67
N PHE A 81 0.78 -17.39 -1.86
CA PHE A 81 0.63 -16.34 -2.87
C PHE A 81 0.57 -14.96 -2.22
N GLU A 82 1.24 -13.99 -2.82
CA GLU A 82 1.12 -12.54 -2.56
C GLU A 82 0.77 -11.79 -3.84
#